data_AF-A0AAD4UBU7-F1
#
_entry.id   AF-A0AAD4UBU7-F1
#
_cell.length_a   1.000
_cell.length_b   1.000
_cell.length_c   1.000
_cell.angle_alpha   90.00
_cell.angle_beta   90.00
_cell.angle_gamma   90.00
#
_symmetry.space_group_name_H-M   'P 1'
#
loop_
_entity.id
_entity.type
_entity.pdbx_description
1 polymer ?
#
loop_
_entity_poly.entity_id
_entity_poly.type
_entity_poly.pdbx_seq_one_letter_code
_entity_poly.pdbx_strand_id
1 'polypeptide(L)'
;MAAALGTRGATRRLFAALRGRSQSLAAMSAGTHQLTAEERSQVILDLKAAGWLELSERDAIYKEFSFKNFNQAFGFMSRVALQAEKMNHHPEWFNVYNKVSELIFVSIYSSEFCMKLYVDPVNYWKDGYNLLDVVIIIIIFIPYSLRKIKGKHYPYLNIADGVQSLRILKLITYSRGIRTLITAMGQTAYTVASVLILFFILMYIFAILGFCLFGLPEGGDMNNWGNLALAFFTLFSLATVDGWTDLQEQLDARNLILSRSFTIIFILLASFVFLSMFVGVMIIHTEDSIKKFEQELMLERRMNLMEEKQVILKRQQEEVGKLMQAQKDLDHKSFTELVEKFKKTLRHTDPMVLDDFGTSLPFIDIYLSTLDNQDATIYKLQELYYEIVHVLSLMLEDLPQKKQSQSSEKVDEK
;
A
#
# COMPACT_ATOMS: atom_id res chain seq x y z
N MET A 1 -49.38 32.91 20.01
CA MET A 1 -48.39 32.99 18.92
C MET A 1 -48.12 31.57 18.41
N ALA A 2 -48.94 31.02 17.51
CA ALA A 2 -48.92 31.20 16.06
C ALA A 2 -47.75 30.50 15.34
N ALA A 3 -47.63 29.16 15.43
CA ALA A 3 -46.72 28.38 14.57
C ALA A 3 -47.01 26.86 14.44
N ALA A 4 -48.24 26.35 14.64
CA ALA A 4 -48.46 24.89 14.67
C ALA A 4 -49.72 24.36 13.92
N LEU A 5 -50.31 25.14 13.01
CA LEU A 5 -51.51 24.73 12.26
C LEU A 5 -51.30 24.56 10.73
N GLY A 6 -50.09 24.77 10.21
CA GLY A 6 -49.83 24.79 8.76
C GLY A 6 -49.39 23.48 8.10
N THR A 7 -48.91 22.49 8.86
CA THR A 7 -48.18 21.32 8.27
C THR A 7 -49.04 20.08 8.04
N ARG A 8 -50.25 19.99 8.62
CA ARG A 8 -51.20 18.87 8.36
C ARG A 8 -51.96 18.99 7.03
N GLY A 9 -52.02 20.19 6.43
CA GLY A 9 -52.69 20.41 5.14
C GLY A 9 -51.84 20.03 3.93
N ALA A 10 -50.52 20.26 3.99
CA ALA A 10 -49.60 20.02 2.88
C ALA A 10 -49.38 18.52 2.61
N THR A 11 -49.24 17.71 3.67
CA THR A 11 -49.13 16.24 3.58
C THR A 11 -50.41 15.59 3.07
N ARG A 12 -51.60 16.09 3.46
CA ARG A 12 -52.88 15.65 2.88
C ARG A 12 -53.02 16.02 1.41
N ARG A 13 -52.56 17.21 0.98
CA ARG A 13 -52.56 17.61 -0.43
C ARG A 13 -51.56 16.81 -1.27
N LEU A 14 -50.40 16.45 -0.72
CA LEU A 14 -49.43 15.58 -1.41
C LEU A 14 -49.97 14.15 -1.57
N PHE A 15 -50.58 13.59 -0.52
CA PHE A 15 -51.23 12.28 -0.59
C PHE A 15 -52.48 12.29 -1.51
N ALA A 16 -53.24 13.38 -1.55
CA ALA A 16 -54.35 13.54 -2.50
C ALA A 16 -53.86 13.72 -3.95
N ALA A 17 -52.74 14.41 -4.18
CA ALA A 17 -52.13 14.53 -5.50
C ALA A 17 -51.50 13.21 -5.97
N LEU A 18 -50.92 12.42 -5.07
CA LEU A 18 -50.41 11.07 -5.37
C LEU A 18 -51.54 10.06 -5.59
N ARG A 19 -52.65 10.16 -4.84
CA ARG A 19 -53.85 9.34 -5.04
C ARG A 19 -54.60 9.74 -6.32
N GLY A 20 -54.63 11.03 -6.67
CA GLY A 20 -55.15 11.54 -7.94
C GLY A 20 -54.30 11.14 -9.15
N ARG A 21 -52.97 11.03 -8.99
CA ARG A 21 -52.05 10.53 -10.02
C ARG A 21 -52.11 9.00 -10.17
N SER A 22 -52.36 8.27 -9.08
CA SER A 22 -52.69 6.84 -9.10
C SER A 22 -54.06 6.59 -9.76
N GLN A 23 -55.05 7.43 -9.51
CA GLN A 23 -56.34 7.39 -10.22
C GLN A 23 -56.22 7.84 -11.68
N SER A 24 -55.32 8.77 -12.03
CA SER A 24 -55.09 9.12 -13.44
C SER A 24 -54.33 8.03 -14.19
N LEU A 25 -53.43 7.29 -13.54
CA LEU A 25 -52.78 6.09 -14.10
C LEU A 25 -53.77 4.92 -14.25
N ALA A 26 -54.66 4.72 -13.26
CA ALA A 26 -55.73 3.73 -13.35
C ALA A 26 -56.81 4.10 -14.40
N ALA A 27 -57.11 5.40 -14.56
CA ALA A 27 -58.02 5.89 -15.60
C ALA A 27 -57.40 5.88 -17.01
N MET A 28 -56.06 5.92 -17.12
CA MET A 28 -55.37 5.69 -18.40
C MET A 28 -55.35 4.22 -18.83
N SER A 29 -55.60 3.28 -17.91
CA SER A 29 -55.82 1.86 -18.23
C SER A 29 -57.24 1.57 -18.76
N ALA A 30 -58.17 2.54 -18.69
CA ALA A 30 -59.58 2.36 -19.06
C ALA A 30 -59.86 2.62 -20.56
N GLY A 31 -58.85 2.46 -21.42
CA GLY A 31 -58.92 2.80 -22.85
C GLY A 31 -58.30 1.77 -23.78
N THR A 32 -58.27 0.48 -23.43
CA THR A 32 -57.92 -0.59 -24.36
C THR A 32 -59.18 -1.40 -24.69
N HIS A 33 -59.90 -0.97 -25.72
CA HIS A 33 -60.94 -1.79 -26.34
C HIS A 33 -60.26 -3.02 -26.97
N GLN A 34 -60.56 -4.22 -26.49
CA GLN A 34 -60.10 -5.44 -27.15
C GLN A 34 -60.74 -5.49 -28.55
N LEU A 35 -59.92 -5.70 -29.58
CA LEU A 35 -60.40 -5.74 -30.96
C LEU A 35 -61.45 -6.85 -31.12
N THR A 36 -62.52 -6.56 -31.85
CA THR A 36 -63.47 -7.61 -32.26
C THR A 36 -62.79 -8.60 -33.22
N ALA A 37 -63.34 -9.81 -33.37
CA ALA A 37 -62.72 -10.87 -34.20
C ALA A 37 -62.52 -10.44 -35.66
N GLU A 38 -63.41 -9.59 -36.17
CA GLU A 38 -63.38 -9.04 -37.53
C GLU A 38 -62.29 -7.96 -37.66
N GLU A 39 -62.23 -7.00 -36.73
CA GLU A 39 -61.20 -5.96 -36.68
C GLU A 39 -59.80 -6.56 -36.49
N ARG A 40 -59.69 -7.58 -35.63
CA ARG A 40 -58.44 -8.32 -35.39
C ARG A 40 -57.95 -8.99 -36.67
N SER A 41 -58.84 -9.62 -37.44
CA SER A 41 -58.48 -10.30 -38.69
C SER A 41 -57.94 -9.31 -39.73
N GLN A 42 -58.54 -8.12 -39.81
CA GLN A 42 -58.08 -7.06 -40.70
C GLN A 42 -56.72 -6.49 -40.28
N VAL A 43 -56.53 -6.22 -38.99
CA VAL A 43 -55.26 -5.70 -38.45
C VAL A 43 -54.12 -6.71 -38.58
N ILE A 44 -54.40 -8.01 -38.42
CA ILE A 44 -53.40 -9.07 -38.62
C ILE A 44 -52.94 -9.14 -40.07
N LEU A 45 -53.83 -8.91 -41.05
CA LEU A 45 -53.47 -8.86 -42.47
C LEU A 45 -52.51 -7.70 -42.76
N ASP A 46 -52.79 -6.51 -42.21
CA ASP A 46 -51.92 -5.34 -42.36
C ASP A 46 -50.56 -5.53 -41.67
N LEU A 47 -50.55 -6.18 -40.50
CA LEU A 47 -49.31 -6.52 -39.78
C LEU A 47 -48.48 -7.57 -40.53
N LYS A 48 -49.12 -8.57 -41.16
CA LYS A 48 -48.44 -9.53 -42.04
C LYS A 48 -47.81 -8.85 -43.24
N ALA A 49 -48.48 -7.87 -43.85
CA ALA A 49 -47.92 -7.05 -44.93
C ALA A 49 -46.71 -6.21 -44.45
N ALA A 50 -46.70 -5.78 -43.18
CA ALA A 50 -45.57 -5.11 -42.54
C ALA A 50 -44.47 -6.07 -42.02
N GLY A 51 -44.55 -7.36 -42.32
CA GLY A 51 -43.53 -8.37 -41.98
C GLY A 51 -43.60 -8.92 -40.55
N TRP A 52 -44.76 -8.85 -39.90
CA TRP A 52 -45.03 -9.55 -38.65
C TRP A 52 -45.53 -10.98 -38.92
N LEU A 53 -45.05 -11.93 -38.14
CA LEU A 53 -45.44 -13.34 -38.20
C LEU A 53 -46.34 -13.67 -37.01
N GLU A 54 -47.32 -14.53 -37.20
CA GLU A 54 -48.20 -15.02 -36.14
C GLU A 54 -47.62 -16.33 -35.60
N LEU A 55 -47.50 -16.45 -34.27
CA LEU A 55 -47.00 -17.66 -33.64
C LEU A 55 -48.14 -18.70 -33.56
N SER A 56 -47.89 -19.93 -34.00
CA SER A 56 -48.89 -21.01 -33.99
C SER A 56 -49.15 -21.58 -32.59
N GLU A 57 -48.22 -21.41 -31.65
CA GLU A 57 -48.28 -21.99 -30.30
C GLU A 57 -48.92 -21.07 -29.25
N ARG A 58 -49.01 -19.76 -29.53
CA ARG A 58 -49.59 -18.77 -28.63
C ARG A 58 -50.17 -17.60 -29.40
N ASP A 59 -51.17 -16.95 -28.83
CA ASP A 59 -51.78 -15.75 -29.41
C ASP A 59 -50.86 -14.52 -29.30
N ALA A 60 -49.82 -14.48 -30.14
CA ALA A 60 -48.84 -13.41 -30.19
C ALA A 60 -48.25 -13.23 -31.60
N ILE A 61 -47.84 -12.00 -31.89
CA ILE A 61 -47.13 -11.63 -33.11
C ILE A 61 -45.63 -11.52 -32.85
N TYR A 62 -44.83 -11.88 -33.86
CA TYR A 62 -43.38 -11.91 -33.82
C TYR A 62 -42.79 -11.10 -34.98
N LYS A 63 -41.72 -10.36 -34.71
CA LYS A 63 -40.91 -9.70 -35.73
C LYS A 63 -39.47 -9.54 -35.27
N GLU A 64 -38.53 -9.79 -36.18
CA GLU A 64 -37.11 -9.63 -35.94
C GLU A 64 -36.61 -8.29 -36.51
N PHE A 65 -35.79 -7.58 -35.73
CA PHE A 65 -35.16 -6.32 -36.13
C PHE A 65 -33.64 -6.44 -36.05
N SER A 66 -32.94 -6.08 -37.14
CA SER A 66 -31.48 -6.07 -37.20
C SER A 66 -30.93 -4.64 -37.19
N PHE A 67 -29.92 -4.39 -36.35
CA PHE A 67 -29.31 -3.07 -36.15
C PHE A 67 -27.82 -3.09 -36.45
N LYS A 68 -27.25 -1.93 -36.81
CA LYS A 68 -25.83 -1.82 -37.19
C LYS A 68 -24.85 -2.07 -36.03
N ASN A 69 -25.21 -1.76 -34.78
CA ASN A 69 -24.35 -1.93 -33.59
C ASN A 69 -25.14 -2.03 -32.27
N PHE A 70 -24.44 -2.35 -31.17
CA PHE A 70 -25.06 -2.51 -29.84
C PHE A 70 -25.85 -1.29 -29.39
N ASN A 71 -25.25 -0.11 -29.50
CA ASN A 71 -25.83 1.11 -28.95
C ASN A 71 -27.15 1.45 -29.65
N GLN A 72 -27.26 1.15 -30.95
CA GLN A 72 -28.52 1.28 -31.69
C GLN A 72 -29.56 0.25 -31.25
N ALA A 73 -29.18 -1.02 -31.07
CA ALA A 73 -30.08 -2.07 -30.59
C ALA A 73 -30.57 -1.78 -29.17
N PHE A 74 -29.67 -1.43 -28.25
CA PHE A 74 -29.99 -1.11 -26.85
C PHE A 74 -30.82 0.18 -26.74
N GLY A 75 -30.46 1.23 -27.48
CA GLY A 75 -31.24 2.47 -27.52
C GLY A 75 -32.64 2.30 -28.14
N PHE A 76 -32.82 1.34 -29.05
CA PHE A 76 -34.15 0.93 -29.51
C PHE A 76 -34.93 0.22 -28.39
N MET A 77 -34.32 -0.76 -27.71
CA MET A 77 -34.94 -1.48 -26.61
C MET A 77 -35.37 -0.57 -25.46
N SER A 78 -34.53 0.35 -25.01
CA SER A 78 -34.89 1.27 -23.92
C SER A 78 -36.12 2.12 -24.26
N ARG A 79 -36.25 2.56 -25.52
CA ARG A 79 -37.42 3.33 -25.97
C ARG A 79 -38.69 2.47 -26.02
N VAL A 80 -38.58 1.24 -26.51
CA VAL A 80 -39.72 0.32 -26.53
C VAL A 80 -40.12 -0.09 -25.12
N ALA A 81 -39.19 -0.25 -24.18
CA ALA A 81 -39.49 -0.60 -22.79
C ALA A 81 -40.32 0.50 -22.11
N LEU A 82 -39.93 1.77 -22.31
CA LEU A 82 -40.69 2.91 -21.82
C LEU A 82 -42.10 2.99 -22.42
N GLN A 83 -42.26 2.58 -23.68
CA GLN A 83 -43.57 2.59 -24.34
C GLN A 83 -44.44 1.40 -23.91
N ALA A 84 -43.83 0.23 -23.76
CA ALA A 84 -44.46 -1.00 -23.27
C ALA A 84 -44.99 -0.84 -21.84
N GLU A 85 -44.19 -0.21 -20.96
CA GLU A 85 -44.59 0.18 -19.61
C GLU A 85 -45.80 1.12 -19.61
N LYS A 86 -45.80 2.16 -20.46
CA LYS A 86 -46.94 3.08 -20.60
C LYS A 86 -48.21 2.38 -21.09
N MET A 87 -48.07 1.33 -21.89
CA MET A 87 -49.18 0.53 -22.41
C MET A 87 -49.59 -0.60 -21.45
N ASN A 88 -48.92 -0.73 -20.30
CA ASN A 88 -49.06 -1.86 -19.38
C ASN A 88 -48.97 -3.23 -20.10
N HIS A 89 -48.14 -3.30 -21.14
CA HIS A 89 -47.95 -4.48 -21.98
C HIS A 89 -46.51 -4.93 -21.86
N HIS A 90 -46.28 -6.19 -21.50
CA HIS A 90 -44.95 -6.70 -21.18
C HIS A 90 -44.55 -7.74 -22.23
N PRO A 91 -43.99 -7.33 -23.39
CA PRO A 91 -43.62 -8.26 -24.44
C PRO A 91 -42.44 -9.13 -24.00
N GLU A 92 -42.45 -10.39 -24.42
CA GLU A 92 -41.25 -11.21 -24.34
C GLU A 92 -40.28 -10.83 -25.46
N TRP A 93 -39.04 -10.53 -25.11
CA TRP A 93 -38.01 -10.17 -26.07
C TRP A 93 -36.60 -10.58 -25.59
N PHE A 94 -35.71 -10.81 -26.55
CA PHE A 94 -34.33 -11.22 -26.31
C PHE A 94 -33.39 -10.40 -27.18
N ASN A 95 -32.32 -9.85 -26.60
CA ASN A 95 -31.24 -9.21 -27.36
C ASN A 95 -30.00 -10.11 -27.30
N VAL A 96 -29.71 -10.76 -28.42
CA VAL A 96 -28.50 -11.58 -28.56
C VAL A 96 -27.42 -10.75 -29.24
N TYR A 97 -26.84 -9.81 -28.49
CA TYR A 97 -25.62 -9.12 -28.93
C TYR A 97 -24.35 -9.98 -28.77
N ASN A 98 -24.44 -11.06 -28.01
CA ASN A 98 -23.28 -11.67 -27.34
C ASN A 98 -22.65 -12.87 -28.06
N LYS A 99 -22.64 -12.89 -29.39
CA LYS A 99 -21.80 -13.84 -30.15
C LYS A 99 -20.41 -13.28 -30.47
N VAL A 100 -19.88 -12.35 -29.67
CA VAL A 100 -18.43 -12.23 -29.53
C VAL A 100 -18.03 -13.44 -28.71
N SER A 101 -17.67 -14.52 -29.41
CA SER A 101 -17.40 -15.82 -28.82
C SER A 101 -16.46 -15.65 -27.61
N GLU A 102 -16.82 -16.21 -26.46
CA GLU A 102 -15.92 -16.40 -25.31
C GLU A 102 -14.53 -16.92 -25.77
N LEU A 103 -14.51 -17.65 -26.89
CA LEU A 103 -13.33 -18.07 -27.63
C LEU A 103 -12.34 -16.94 -27.97
N ILE A 104 -12.76 -15.74 -28.34
CA ILE A 104 -11.84 -14.62 -28.65
C ILE A 104 -11.12 -14.19 -27.38
N PHE A 105 -11.84 -14.03 -26.26
CA PHE A 105 -11.22 -13.68 -24.98
C PHE A 105 -10.28 -14.78 -24.50
N VAL A 106 -10.71 -16.05 -24.56
CA VAL A 106 -9.85 -17.20 -24.24
C VAL A 106 -8.62 -17.22 -25.15
N SER A 107 -8.77 -16.97 -26.45
CA SER A 107 -7.66 -16.99 -27.42
C SER A 107 -6.68 -15.84 -27.16
N ILE A 108 -7.16 -14.62 -26.92
CA ILE A 108 -6.31 -13.48 -26.59
C ILE A 108 -5.54 -13.75 -25.31
N TYR A 109 -6.21 -14.18 -24.23
CA TYR A 109 -5.55 -14.46 -22.95
C TYR A 109 -4.58 -15.64 -23.01
N SER A 110 -4.91 -16.69 -23.76
CA SER A 110 -4.01 -17.82 -24.00
C SER A 110 -2.80 -17.39 -24.83
N SER A 111 -2.99 -16.56 -25.85
CA SER A 111 -1.89 -16.06 -26.69
C SER A 111 -0.93 -15.15 -25.90
N GLU A 112 -1.47 -14.27 -25.05
CA GLU A 112 -0.68 -13.44 -24.14
C GLU A 112 0.14 -14.30 -23.17
N PHE A 113 -0.46 -15.34 -22.59
CA PHE A 113 0.23 -16.29 -21.73
C PHE A 113 1.35 -17.02 -22.46
N CYS A 114 1.08 -17.56 -23.65
CA CYS A 114 2.09 -18.25 -24.45
C CYS A 114 3.26 -17.32 -24.81
N MET A 115 2.99 -16.07 -25.17
CA MET A 115 4.04 -15.08 -25.46
C MET A 115 4.89 -14.79 -24.21
N LYS A 116 4.26 -14.53 -23.06
CA LYS A 116 4.98 -14.25 -21.80
C LYS A 116 5.82 -15.47 -21.36
N LEU A 117 5.28 -16.68 -21.48
CA LEU A 117 5.97 -17.91 -21.12
C LEU A 117 7.14 -18.22 -22.06
N TYR A 118 7.01 -17.89 -23.36
CA TYR A 118 8.09 -18.05 -24.33
C TYR A 118 9.27 -17.12 -24.07
N VAL A 119 8.97 -15.85 -23.72
CA VAL A 119 10.01 -14.83 -23.49
C VAL A 119 10.79 -15.10 -22.20
N ASP A 120 10.12 -15.50 -21.11
CA ASP A 120 10.80 -15.74 -19.82
C ASP A 120 10.17 -16.90 -19.03
N PRO A 121 10.50 -18.17 -19.36
CA PRO A 121 9.83 -19.32 -18.77
C PRO A 121 10.14 -19.54 -17.29
N VAL A 122 11.27 -19.03 -16.77
CA VAL A 122 11.69 -19.28 -15.39
C VAL A 122 11.24 -18.17 -14.45
N ASN A 123 11.38 -16.90 -14.84
CA ASN A 123 10.94 -15.81 -13.98
C ASN A 123 9.44 -15.58 -14.03
N TYR A 124 8.74 -16.05 -15.07
CA TYR A 124 7.28 -15.97 -15.16
C TYR A 124 6.59 -16.56 -13.92
N TRP A 125 7.05 -17.71 -13.43
CA TRP A 125 6.47 -18.39 -12.27
C TRP A 125 6.80 -17.74 -10.93
N LYS A 126 7.78 -16.84 -10.87
CA LYS A 126 8.14 -16.13 -9.62
C LYS A 126 7.27 -14.90 -9.38
N ASP A 127 6.66 -14.35 -10.43
CA ASP A 127 5.80 -13.18 -10.33
C ASP A 127 4.36 -13.58 -9.96
N GLY A 128 3.89 -13.11 -8.80
CA GLY A 128 2.54 -13.40 -8.31
C GLY A 128 1.41 -12.88 -9.22
N TYR A 129 1.65 -11.84 -10.01
CA TYR A 129 0.65 -11.32 -10.95
C TYR A 129 0.52 -12.20 -12.20
N ASN A 130 1.62 -12.79 -12.65
CA ASN A 130 1.62 -13.76 -13.73
C ASN A 130 0.94 -15.07 -13.33
N LEU A 131 1.08 -15.47 -12.06
CA LEU A 131 0.33 -16.61 -11.50
C LEU A 131 -1.18 -16.32 -11.49
N LEU A 132 -1.60 -15.11 -11.12
CA LEU A 132 -3.00 -14.68 -11.16
C LEU A 132 -3.55 -14.69 -12.59
N ASP A 133 -2.78 -14.25 -13.59
CA ASP A 133 -3.17 -14.33 -15.00
C ASP A 133 -3.44 -15.79 -15.44
N VAL A 134 -2.63 -16.76 -14.98
CA VAL A 134 -2.85 -18.20 -15.25
C VAL A 134 -4.14 -18.70 -14.60
N VAL A 135 -4.39 -18.34 -13.34
CA VAL A 135 -5.62 -18.71 -12.63
C VAL A 135 -6.85 -18.18 -13.37
N ILE A 136 -6.81 -16.96 -13.87
CA ILE A 136 -7.90 -16.37 -14.68
C ILE A 136 -8.11 -17.17 -15.97
N ILE A 137 -7.05 -17.55 -16.67
CA ILE A 137 -7.16 -18.37 -17.88
C ILE A 137 -7.85 -19.70 -17.57
N ILE A 138 -7.47 -20.37 -16.47
CA ILE A 138 -8.10 -21.62 -16.02
C ILE A 138 -9.60 -21.41 -15.75
N ILE A 139 -9.96 -20.36 -15.01
CA ILE A 139 -11.36 -20.02 -14.69
C ILE A 139 -12.20 -19.81 -15.96
N ILE A 140 -11.64 -19.21 -17.01
CA ILE A 140 -12.36 -18.95 -18.26
C ILE A 140 -12.38 -20.20 -19.16
N PHE A 141 -11.32 -21.03 -19.11
CA PHE A 141 -11.16 -22.21 -19.96
C PHE A 141 -11.99 -23.42 -19.49
N ILE A 142 -12.16 -23.61 -18.17
CA ILE A 142 -12.92 -24.74 -17.61
C ILE A 142 -14.39 -24.76 -18.08
N PRO A 143 -15.18 -23.66 -17.94
CA PRO A 143 -16.57 -23.64 -18.39
C PRO A 143 -16.69 -23.87 -19.90
N TYR A 144 -15.78 -23.26 -20.68
CA TYR A 144 -15.71 -23.42 -22.13
C TYR A 144 -15.51 -24.90 -22.53
N SER A 145 -14.54 -25.57 -21.90
CA SER A 145 -14.22 -26.98 -22.17
C SER A 145 -15.34 -27.91 -21.75
N LEU A 146 -15.95 -27.67 -20.58
CA LEU A 146 -17.08 -28.45 -20.07
C LEU A 146 -18.30 -28.36 -21.00
N ARG A 147 -18.60 -27.16 -21.52
CA ARG A 147 -19.71 -26.92 -22.46
C ARG A 147 -19.50 -27.66 -23.79
N LYS A 148 -18.25 -27.80 -24.24
CA LYS A 148 -17.88 -28.53 -25.47
C LYS A 148 -17.96 -30.06 -25.32
N ILE A 149 -17.61 -30.59 -24.14
CA ILE A 149 -17.54 -32.05 -23.90
C ILE A 149 -18.89 -32.63 -23.47
N LYS A 150 -19.63 -31.97 -22.55
CA LYS A 150 -20.81 -32.55 -21.88
C LYS A 150 -22.16 -31.93 -22.28
N GLY A 151 -22.16 -30.95 -23.19
CA GLY A 151 -23.38 -30.28 -23.64
C GLY A 151 -23.98 -29.29 -22.63
N LYS A 152 -25.01 -28.55 -23.03
CA LYS A 152 -25.57 -27.40 -22.27
C LYS A 152 -26.33 -27.76 -20.98
N HIS A 153 -26.59 -29.04 -20.71
CA HIS A 153 -27.47 -29.50 -19.60
C HIS A 153 -26.70 -29.97 -18.36
N TYR A 154 -25.54 -29.38 -18.07
CA TYR A 154 -24.84 -29.66 -16.81
C TYR A 154 -25.34 -28.71 -15.71
N PRO A 155 -25.86 -29.21 -14.57
CA PRO A 155 -26.44 -28.38 -13.52
C PRO A 155 -25.44 -27.38 -12.89
N TYR A 156 -24.14 -27.68 -12.98
CA TYR A 156 -23.07 -26.83 -12.47
C TYR A 156 -22.57 -25.76 -13.47
N LEU A 157 -23.09 -25.72 -14.70
CA LEU A 157 -22.68 -24.70 -15.69
C LEU A 157 -23.04 -23.29 -15.23
N ASN A 158 -24.19 -23.10 -14.57
CA ASN A 158 -24.60 -21.79 -14.06
C ASN A 158 -23.61 -21.23 -13.02
N ILE A 159 -23.05 -22.11 -12.18
CA ILE A 159 -22.01 -21.73 -11.21
C ILE A 159 -20.73 -21.38 -11.96
N ALA A 160 -20.32 -22.21 -12.93
CA ALA A 160 -19.12 -21.99 -13.73
C ALA A 160 -19.19 -20.66 -14.54
N ASP A 161 -20.38 -20.31 -15.06
CA ASP A 161 -20.66 -19.05 -15.74
C ASP A 161 -20.55 -17.86 -14.76
N GLY A 162 -21.00 -18.03 -13.51
CA GLY A 162 -20.78 -17.06 -12.43
C GLY A 162 -19.30 -16.84 -12.13
N VAL A 163 -18.52 -17.92 -11.99
CA VAL A 163 -17.07 -17.85 -11.73
C VAL A 163 -16.34 -17.15 -12.88
N GLN A 164 -16.80 -17.27 -14.12
CA GLN A 164 -16.23 -16.55 -15.27
C GLN A 164 -16.28 -15.01 -15.12
N SER A 165 -17.21 -14.48 -14.31
CA SER A 165 -17.28 -13.05 -13.99
C SER A 165 -16.03 -12.55 -13.25
N LEU A 166 -15.29 -13.45 -12.57
CA LEU A 166 -14.01 -13.14 -11.94
C LEU A 166 -12.92 -12.72 -12.92
N ARG A 167 -13.11 -12.83 -14.24
CA ARG A 167 -12.19 -12.27 -15.24
C ARG A 167 -11.93 -10.76 -15.04
N ILE A 168 -12.84 -10.04 -14.37
CA ILE A 168 -12.64 -8.64 -13.99
C ILE A 168 -11.40 -8.46 -13.09
N LEU A 169 -10.96 -9.50 -12.37
CA LEU A 169 -9.72 -9.50 -11.59
C LEU A 169 -8.48 -9.24 -12.46
N LYS A 170 -8.56 -9.45 -13.79
CA LYS A 170 -7.48 -9.06 -14.71
C LYS A 170 -7.18 -7.55 -14.68
N LEU A 171 -8.14 -6.74 -14.23
CA LEU A 171 -7.91 -5.31 -13.99
C LEU A 171 -6.81 -5.07 -12.95
N ILE A 172 -6.60 -6.00 -12.01
CA ILE A 172 -5.53 -5.93 -11.00
C ILE A 172 -4.17 -5.98 -11.67
N THR A 173 -3.95 -6.86 -12.66
CA THR A 173 -2.64 -6.97 -13.33
C THR A 173 -2.36 -5.78 -14.24
N TYR A 174 -3.41 -5.14 -14.77
CA TYR A 174 -3.30 -3.95 -15.61
C TYR A 174 -3.10 -2.65 -14.80
N SER A 175 -3.84 -2.46 -13.70
CA SER A 175 -3.85 -1.21 -12.96
C SER A 175 -2.71 -1.11 -11.96
N ARG A 176 -1.76 -0.20 -12.21
CA ARG A 176 -0.70 0.14 -11.25
C ARG A 176 -1.26 0.59 -9.90
N GLY A 177 -2.35 1.37 -9.89
CA GLY A 177 -2.97 1.84 -8.65
C GLY A 177 -3.49 0.71 -7.76
N ILE A 178 -4.15 -0.29 -8.36
CA ILE A 178 -4.69 -1.45 -7.63
C ILE A 178 -3.53 -2.32 -7.09
N ARG A 179 -2.46 -2.51 -7.86
CA ARG A 179 -1.27 -3.26 -7.40
C ARG A 179 -0.58 -2.57 -6.23
N THR A 180 -0.43 -1.25 -6.28
CA THR A 180 0.15 -0.48 -5.16
C THR A 180 -0.71 -0.64 -3.91
N LEU A 181 -2.04 -0.57 -4.04
CA LEU A 181 -2.96 -0.75 -2.92
C LEU A 181 -2.85 -2.16 -2.31
N ILE A 182 -2.90 -3.21 -3.15
CA ILE A 182 -2.78 -4.60 -2.68
C ILE A 182 -1.42 -4.85 -2.02
N THR A 183 -0.34 -4.30 -2.57
CA THR A 183 1.01 -4.46 -2.00
C THR A 183 1.11 -3.76 -0.63
N ALA A 184 0.53 -2.57 -0.50
CA ALA A 184 0.47 -1.86 0.78
C ALA A 184 -0.38 -2.60 1.82
N MET A 185 -1.53 -3.15 1.41
CA MET A 185 -2.37 -3.98 2.29
C MET A 185 -1.70 -5.31 2.65
N GLY A 186 -0.91 -5.89 1.74
CA GLY A 186 -0.19 -7.14 1.97
C GLY A 186 0.84 -7.04 3.11
N GLN A 187 1.42 -5.86 3.33
CA GLN A 187 2.34 -5.62 4.45
C GLN A 187 1.66 -5.77 5.81
N THR A 188 0.35 -5.53 5.90
CA THR A 188 -0.43 -5.63 7.16
C THR A 188 -1.04 -7.03 7.36
N ALA A 189 -1.08 -7.83 6.28
CA ALA A 189 -1.79 -9.10 6.23
C ALA A 189 -1.27 -10.13 7.23
N TYR A 190 0.06 -10.18 7.47
CA TYR A 190 0.64 -11.13 8.43
C TYR A 190 0.17 -10.86 9.87
N THR A 191 0.13 -9.59 10.25
CA THR A 191 -0.34 -9.15 11.57
C THR A 191 -1.83 -9.46 11.73
N VAL A 192 -2.64 -9.16 10.71
CA VAL A 192 -4.08 -9.46 10.70
C VAL A 192 -4.33 -10.98 10.77
N ALA A 193 -3.58 -11.78 10.00
CA ALA A 193 -3.71 -13.24 10.00
C ALA A 193 -3.43 -13.84 11.38
N SER A 194 -2.41 -13.35 12.08
CA SER A 194 -2.08 -13.81 13.43
C SER A 194 -3.23 -13.60 14.42
N VAL A 195 -3.93 -12.46 14.34
CA VAL A 195 -5.08 -12.18 15.20
C VAL A 195 -6.33 -12.94 14.76
N LEU A 196 -6.54 -13.13 13.45
CA LEU A 196 -7.62 -13.98 12.95
C LEU A 196 -7.47 -15.43 13.39
N ILE A 197 -6.24 -15.95 13.49
CA ILE A 197 -5.97 -17.29 14.05
C ILE A 197 -6.35 -17.34 15.53
N LEU A 198 -5.96 -16.33 16.32
CA LEU A 198 -6.36 -16.24 17.73
C LEU A 198 -7.90 -16.18 17.88
N PHE A 199 -8.56 -15.37 17.04
CA PHE A 199 -10.01 -15.27 17.00
C PHE A 199 -10.68 -16.59 16.59
N PHE A 200 -10.11 -17.32 15.63
CA PHE A 200 -10.59 -18.65 15.24
C PHE A 200 -10.45 -19.66 16.38
N ILE A 201 -9.35 -19.63 17.15
CA ILE A 201 -9.17 -20.47 18.34
C ILE A 201 -10.23 -20.13 19.40
N LEU A 202 -10.48 -18.85 19.66
CA LEU A 202 -11.54 -18.40 20.56
C LEU A 202 -12.91 -18.93 20.10
N MET A 203 -13.25 -18.75 18.82
CA MET A 203 -14.48 -19.29 18.23
C MET A 203 -14.56 -20.81 18.38
N TYR A 204 -13.47 -21.56 18.16
CA TYR A 204 -13.45 -23.01 18.29
C TYR A 204 -13.78 -23.46 19.72
N ILE A 205 -13.18 -22.81 20.73
CA ILE A 205 -13.45 -23.09 22.15
C ILE A 205 -14.94 -22.83 22.46
N PHE A 206 -15.47 -21.70 22.02
CA PHE A 206 -16.88 -21.35 22.23
C PHE A 206 -17.84 -22.20 21.39
N ALA A 207 -17.40 -22.73 20.25
CA ALA A 207 -18.22 -23.60 19.39
C ALA A 207 -18.44 -24.95 20.07
N ILE A 208 -17.39 -25.53 20.65
CA ILE A 208 -17.50 -26.74 21.47
C ILE A 208 -18.36 -26.47 22.71
N LEU A 209 -18.11 -25.35 23.41
CA LEU A 209 -18.85 -25.00 24.61
C LEU A 209 -20.35 -24.82 24.31
N GLY A 210 -20.69 -24.09 23.26
CA GLY A 210 -22.08 -23.88 22.86
C GLY A 210 -22.75 -25.13 22.30
N PHE A 211 -22.01 -26.00 21.60
CA PHE A 211 -22.50 -27.34 21.24
C PHE A 211 -22.85 -28.17 22.49
N CYS A 212 -21.97 -28.18 23.50
CA CYS A 212 -22.22 -28.91 24.75
C CYS A 212 -23.36 -28.33 25.59
N LEU A 213 -23.54 -27.00 25.58
CA LEU A 213 -24.55 -26.32 26.40
C LEU A 213 -25.92 -26.24 25.72
N PHE A 214 -25.96 -26.05 24.40
CA PHE A 214 -27.17 -25.72 23.66
C PHE A 214 -27.47 -26.69 22.51
N GLY A 215 -26.57 -27.62 22.19
CA GLY A 215 -26.75 -28.62 21.11
C GLY A 215 -27.52 -29.88 21.51
N LEU A 216 -28.20 -29.89 22.66
CA LEU A 216 -28.97 -31.05 23.12
C LEU A 216 -30.16 -31.36 22.18
N PRO A 217 -30.39 -32.63 21.81
CA PRO A 217 -31.51 -33.02 20.94
C PRO A 217 -32.89 -32.72 21.52
N GLU A 218 -33.02 -32.75 22.86
CA GLU A 218 -34.24 -32.45 23.58
C GLU A 218 -34.08 -31.11 24.32
N GLY A 219 -34.82 -30.09 23.90
CA GLY A 219 -34.83 -28.76 24.53
C GLY A 219 -33.72 -27.79 24.10
N GLY A 220 -32.70 -28.26 23.37
CA GLY A 220 -31.65 -27.42 22.80
C GLY A 220 -32.04 -26.72 21.49
N ASP A 221 -31.09 -25.97 20.92
CA ASP A 221 -31.20 -25.29 19.64
C ASP A 221 -30.28 -25.94 18.60
N MET A 222 -30.79 -26.99 17.94
CA MET A 222 -30.07 -27.75 16.94
C MET A 222 -29.80 -26.97 15.64
N ASN A 223 -30.57 -25.90 15.37
CA ASN A 223 -30.39 -25.12 14.14
C ASN A 223 -29.09 -24.32 14.18
N ASN A 224 -28.73 -23.82 15.37
CA ASN A 224 -27.54 -23.02 15.58
C ASN A 224 -26.39 -23.84 16.19
N TRP A 225 -26.70 -24.78 17.09
CA TRP A 225 -25.69 -25.51 17.88
C TRP A 225 -25.66 -27.02 17.61
N GLY A 226 -26.36 -27.50 16.58
CA GLY A 226 -26.48 -28.94 16.30
C GLY A 226 -25.24 -29.59 15.67
N ASN A 227 -24.36 -28.80 15.06
CA ASN A 227 -23.06 -29.27 14.60
C ASN A 227 -22.02 -28.15 14.68
N LEU A 228 -20.74 -28.52 14.56
CA LEU A 228 -19.64 -27.57 14.66
C LEU A 228 -19.72 -26.45 13.61
N ALA A 229 -20.12 -26.75 12.38
CA ALA A 229 -20.22 -25.75 11.30
C ALA A 229 -21.32 -24.71 11.55
N LEU A 230 -22.48 -25.14 12.04
CA LEU A 230 -23.58 -24.26 12.45
C LEU A 230 -23.15 -23.40 13.65
N ALA A 231 -22.48 -24.00 14.64
CA ALA A 231 -21.98 -23.26 15.79
C ALA A 231 -20.96 -22.19 15.39
N PHE A 232 -20.06 -22.50 14.44
CA PHE A 232 -19.14 -21.51 13.86
C PHE A 232 -19.89 -20.38 13.15
N PHE A 233 -20.94 -20.68 12.40
CA PHE A 233 -21.75 -19.67 11.71
C PHE A 233 -22.48 -18.76 12.72
N THR A 234 -23.08 -19.33 13.76
CA THR A 234 -23.73 -18.58 14.83
C THR A 234 -22.74 -17.70 15.59
N LEU A 235 -21.56 -18.22 15.95
CA LEU A 235 -20.51 -17.45 16.61
C LEU A 235 -19.94 -16.34 15.72
N PHE A 236 -19.88 -16.56 14.40
CA PHE A 236 -19.47 -15.52 13.47
C PHE A 236 -20.46 -14.35 13.48
N SER A 237 -21.77 -14.65 13.45
CA SER A 237 -22.84 -13.64 13.58
C SER A 237 -22.78 -12.90 14.92
N LEU A 238 -22.55 -13.64 16.01
CA LEU A 238 -22.40 -13.06 17.34
C LEU A 238 -21.16 -12.15 17.44
N ALA A 239 -20.06 -12.51 16.77
CA ALA A 239 -18.84 -11.72 16.78
C ALA A 239 -18.96 -10.42 15.99
N THR A 240 -19.78 -10.38 14.95
CA THR A 240 -20.18 -9.15 14.25
C THR A 240 -21.24 -8.36 15.00
N VAL A 241 -21.72 -8.87 16.15
CA VAL A 241 -22.81 -8.29 16.94
C VAL A 241 -24.08 -8.12 16.10
N ASP A 242 -24.30 -9.04 15.15
CA ASP A 242 -25.46 -9.04 14.25
C ASP A 242 -26.41 -10.18 14.61
N GLY A 243 -27.71 -9.88 14.69
CA GLY A 243 -28.76 -10.84 15.04
C GLY A 243 -28.67 -11.47 16.43
N TRP A 244 -27.80 -10.97 17.32
CA TRP A 244 -27.57 -11.58 18.65
C TRP A 244 -28.77 -11.48 19.58
N THR A 245 -29.59 -10.43 19.44
CA THR A 245 -30.82 -10.25 20.24
C THR A 245 -31.86 -11.30 19.91
N ASP A 246 -32.02 -11.62 18.63
CA ASP A 246 -33.01 -12.58 18.14
C ASP A 246 -32.58 -14.00 18.53
N LEU A 247 -31.28 -14.30 18.43
CA LEU A 247 -30.72 -15.55 18.95
C LEU A 247 -30.94 -15.67 20.47
N GLN A 248 -30.70 -14.59 21.22
CA GLN A 248 -30.87 -14.60 22.66
C GLN A 248 -32.34 -14.75 23.07
N GLU A 249 -33.28 -14.14 22.34
CA GLU A 249 -34.72 -14.31 22.55
C GLU A 249 -35.14 -15.77 22.34
N GLN A 250 -34.60 -16.43 21.30
CA GLN A 250 -34.85 -17.85 21.04
C GLN A 250 -34.28 -18.78 22.12
N LEU A 251 -33.12 -18.45 22.68
CA LEU A 251 -32.50 -19.21 23.78
C LEU A 251 -33.21 -18.96 25.12
N ASP A 252 -33.67 -17.73 25.36
CA ASP A 252 -34.45 -17.34 26.54
C ASP A 252 -35.82 -18.03 26.56
N ALA A 253 -36.49 -18.15 25.40
CA ALA A 253 -37.75 -18.87 25.26
C ALA A 253 -37.64 -20.36 25.64
N ARG A 254 -36.43 -20.92 25.60
CA ARG A 254 -36.13 -22.32 25.97
C ARG A 254 -35.68 -22.47 27.43
N ASN A 255 -35.74 -21.40 28.23
CA ASN A 255 -35.31 -21.36 29.64
C ASN A 255 -33.84 -21.74 29.87
N LEU A 256 -32.95 -21.46 28.91
CA LEU A 256 -31.53 -21.74 29.03
C LEU A 256 -30.84 -20.61 29.80
N ILE A 257 -30.78 -20.72 31.12
CA ILE A 257 -30.29 -19.66 32.04
C ILE A 257 -28.82 -19.26 31.73
N LEU A 258 -28.00 -20.22 31.30
CA LEU A 258 -26.58 -19.99 30.96
C LEU A 258 -26.37 -19.27 29.62
N SER A 259 -27.40 -19.16 28.78
CA SER A 259 -27.29 -18.58 27.43
C SER A 259 -26.89 -17.10 27.46
N ARG A 260 -27.52 -16.28 28.31
CA ARG A 260 -27.23 -14.85 28.42
C ARG A 260 -25.78 -14.58 28.77
N SER A 261 -25.26 -15.28 29.79
CA SER A 261 -23.87 -15.15 30.22
C SER A 261 -22.91 -15.60 29.13
N PHE A 262 -23.19 -16.72 28.46
CA PHE A 262 -22.39 -17.21 27.35
C PHE A 262 -22.30 -16.19 26.21
N THR A 263 -23.45 -15.67 25.75
CA THR A 263 -23.55 -14.71 24.64
C THR A 263 -22.81 -13.40 24.97
N ILE A 264 -23.04 -12.84 26.17
CA ILE A 264 -22.40 -11.59 26.61
C ILE A 264 -20.88 -11.76 26.73
N ILE A 265 -20.41 -12.84 27.37
CA ILE A 265 -18.98 -13.10 27.54
C ILE A 265 -18.30 -13.28 26.18
N PHE A 266 -18.92 -14.02 25.26
CA PHE A 266 -18.39 -14.21 23.92
C PHE A 266 -18.32 -12.89 23.15
N ILE A 267 -19.39 -12.08 23.14
CA ILE A 267 -19.41 -10.78 22.45
C ILE A 267 -18.32 -9.86 23.02
N LEU A 268 -18.16 -9.80 24.34
CA LEU A 268 -17.12 -8.98 24.98
C LEU A 268 -15.71 -9.44 24.60
N LEU A 269 -15.43 -10.75 24.64
CA LEU A 269 -14.13 -11.30 24.26
C LEU A 269 -13.84 -11.12 22.77
N ALA A 270 -14.82 -11.40 21.90
CA ALA A 270 -14.70 -11.20 20.45
C ALA A 270 -14.45 -9.73 20.12
N SER A 271 -15.25 -8.82 20.68
CA SER A 271 -15.10 -7.37 20.49
C SER A 271 -13.74 -6.87 21.01
N PHE A 272 -13.28 -7.41 22.15
CA PHE A 272 -11.96 -7.09 22.68
C PHE A 272 -10.85 -7.53 21.72
N VAL A 273 -10.90 -8.76 21.21
CA VAL A 273 -9.90 -9.26 20.22
C VAL A 273 -9.90 -8.41 18.96
N PHE A 274 -11.09 -8.04 18.42
CA PHE A 274 -11.19 -7.17 17.25
C PHE A 274 -10.65 -5.76 17.52
N LEU A 275 -10.97 -5.16 18.66
CA LEU A 275 -10.45 -3.84 19.04
C LEU A 275 -8.93 -3.88 19.24
N SER A 276 -8.42 -4.89 19.94
CA SER A 276 -6.98 -5.11 20.14
C SER A 276 -6.25 -5.34 18.82
N MET A 277 -6.87 -6.02 17.85
CA MET A 277 -6.34 -6.14 16.48
C MET A 277 -6.18 -4.77 15.83
N PHE A 278 -7.26 -3.97 15.84
CA PHE A 278 -7.27 -2.67 15.19
C PHE A 278 -6.25 -1.74 15.85
N VAL A 279 -6.24 -1.66 17.17
CA VAL A 279 -5.28 -0.86 17.94
C VAL A 279 -3.84 -1.33 17.68
N GLY A 280 -3.58 -2.65 17.73
CA GLY A 280 -2.25 -3.20 17.51
C GLY A 280 -1.71 -2.94 16.10
N VAL A 281 -2.52 -3.21 15.07
CA VAL A 281 -2.15 -2.96 13.67
C VAL A 281 -1.94 -1.46 13.42
N MET A 282 -2.85 -0.61 13.91
CA MET A 282 -2.72 0.85 13.75
C MET A 282 -1.47 1.39 14.46
N ILE A 283 -1.17 0.92 15.68
CA ILE A 283 0.02 1.35 16.43
C ILE A 283 1.29 0.93 15.69
N ILE A 284 1.41 -0.33 15.26
CA ILE A 284 2.60 -0.81 14.55
C ILE A 284 2.83 0.03 13.28
N HIS A 285 1.78 0.26 12.47
CA HIS A 285 1.92 1.08 11.27
C HIS A 285 2.23 2.54 11.58
N THR A 286 1.64 3.11 12.63
CA THR A 286 1.90 4.49 13.03
C THR A 286 3.33 4.63 13.54
N GLU A 287 3.81 3.69 14.35
CA GLU A 287 5.17 3.68 14.87
C GLU A 287 6.21 3.50 13.75
N ASP A 288 6.00 2.53 12.85
CA ASP A 288 6.89 2.34 11.69
C ASP A 288 6.89 3.57 10.77
N SER A 289 5.73 4.19 10.56
CA SER A 289 5.63 5.43 9.77
C SER A 289 6.35 6.60 10.43
N ILE A 290 6.23 6.75 11.75
CA ILE A 290 6.95 7.78 12.53
C ILE A 290 8.46 7.55 12.46
N LYS A 291 8.91 6.31 12.72
CA LYS A 291 10.34 5.95 12.65
C LYS A 291 10.93 6.21 11.26
N LYS A 292 10.19 5.84 10.21
CA LYS A 292 10.62 6.09 8.83
C LYS A 292 10.70 7.59 8.53
N PHE A 293 9.71 8.36 8.96
CA PHE A 293 9.69 9.81 8.81
C PHE A 293 10.86 10.48 9.54
N GLU A 294 11.16 10.06 10.78
CA GLU A 294 12.34 10.56 11.51
C GLU A 294 13.65 10.25 10.80
N GLN A 295 13.79 9.04 10.23
CA GLN A 295 14.98 8.66 9.45
C GLN A 295 15.13 9.52 8.20
N GLU A 296 14.04 9.74 7.45
CA GLU A 296 14.05 10.61 6.27
C GLU A 296 14.46 12.04 6.63
N LEU A 297 13.92 12.57 7.74
CA LEU A 297 14.25 13.92 8.22
C LEU A 297 15.71 14.04 8.72
N MET A 298 16.25 13.00 9.35
CA MET A 298 17.67 12.94 9.72
C MET A 298 18.59 12.87 8.49
N LEU A 299 18.21 12.10 7.48
CA LEU A 299 18.95 11.99 6.22
C LEU A 299 18.96 13.32 5.47
N GLU A 300 17.80 13.98 5.35
CA GLU A 300 17.67 15.30 4.74
C GLU A 300 18.57 16.32 5.46
N ARG A 301 18.54 16.35 6.80
CA ARG A 301 19.42 17.23 7.58
C ARG A 301 20.90 16.94 7.34
N ARG A 302 21.31 15.67 7.25
CA ARG A 302 22.70 15.29 6.95
C ARG A 302 23.12 15.68 5.53
N MET A 303 22.21 15.56 4.56
CA MET A 303 22.46 15.99 3.18
C MET A 303 22.66 17.50 3.12
N ASN A 304 21.78 18.29 3.75
CA ASN A 304 21.92 19.74 3.81
C ASN A 304 23.25 20.17 4.46
N LEU A 305 23.64 19.52 5.57
CA LEU A 305 24.94 19.78 6.22
C LEU A 305 26.13 19.38 5.34
N MET A 306 26.03 18.28 4.58
CA MET A 306 27.08 17.89 3.63
C MET A 306 27.20 18.87 2.47
N GLU A 307 26.08 19.37 1.93
CA GLU A 307 26.07 20.40 0.89
C GLU A 307 26.72 21.69 1.40
N GLU A 308 26.35 22.16 2.60
CA GLU A 308 26.99 23.33 3.22
C GLU A 308 28.50 23.12 3.44
N LYS A 309 28.90 21.95 3.97
CA LYS A 309 30.33 21.58 4.14
C LYS A 309 31.08 21.61 2.80
N GLN A 310 30.49 21.07 1.73
CA GLN A 310 31.10 21.09 0.40
C GLN A 310 31.28 22.50 -0.15
N VAL A 311 30.30 23.39 0.04
CA VAL A 311 30.39 24.79 -0.38
C VAL A 311 31.52 25.51 0.36
N ILE A 312 31.63 25.31 1.68
CA ILE A 312 32.70 25.92 2.49
C ILE A 312 34.08 25.40 2.05
N LEU A 313 34.24 24.08 1.88
CA LEU A 313 35.51 23.48 1.46
C LEU A 313 35.95 23.99 0.09
N LYS A 314 35.04 24.06 -0.89
CA LYS A 314 35.34 24.58 -2.22
C LYS A 314 35.82 26.03 -2.16
N ARG A 315 35.13 26.87 -1.36
CA ARG A 315 35.53 28.27 -1.15
C ARG A 315 36.91 28.37 -0.51
N GLN A 316 37.18 27.60 0.53
CA GLN A 316 38.50 27.58 1.19
C GLN A 316 39.61 27.12 0.23
N GLN A 317 39.35 26.08 -0.57
CA GLN A 317 40.32 25.58 -1.55
C GLN A 317 40.64 26.62 -2.64
N GLU A 318 39.64 27.38 -3.10
CA GLU A 318 39.84 28.50 -4.02
C GLU A 318 40.63 29.65 -3.38
N GLU A 319 40.35 30.00 -2.11
CA GLU A 319 41.10 31.03 -1.39
C GLU A 319 42.57 30.62 -1.15
N VAL A 320 42.83 29.38 -0.73
CA VAL A 320 44.19 28.84 -0.58
C VAL A 320 44.92 28.80 -1.92
N GLY A 321 44.25 28.37 -3.01
CA GLY A 321 44.81 28.38 -4.35
C GLY A 321 45.26 29.78 -4.78
N LYS A 322 44.45 30.81 -4.51
CA LYS A 322 44.81 32.22 -4.78
C LYS A 322 46.01 32.67 -3.95
N LEU A 323 46.10 32.27 -2.68
CA LEU A 323 47.25 32.60 -1.82
C LEU A 323 48.54 31.92 -2.31
N MET A 324 48.48 30.65 -2.70
CA MET A 324 49.62 29.92 -3.26
C MET A 324 50.11 30.54 -4.58
N GLN A 325 49.19 31.03 -5.42
CA GLN A 325 49.56 31.71 -6.66
C GLN A 325 50.19 33.08 -6.37
N ALA A 326 49.61 33.86 -5.43
CA ALA A 326 50.18 35.13 -5.00
C ALA A 326 51.59 34.98 -4.40
N GLN A 327 51.92 33.84 -3.79
CA GLN A 327 53.27 33.53 -3.31
C GLN A 327 54.26 33.27 -4.46
N LYS A 328 53.81 32.67 -5.58
CA LYS A 328 54.67 32.43 -6.75
C LYS A 328 54.98 33.72 -7.52
N ASP A 329 54.06 34.68 -7.50
CA ASP A 329 54.15 35.91 -8.29
C ASP A 329 54.76 37.10 -7.53
N LEU A 330 54.98 37.01 -6.20
CA LEU A 330 55.52 38.11 -5.36
C LEU A 330 56.69 37.66 -4.48
N ASP A 331 57.70 38.53 -4.44
CA ASP A 331 58.93 38.44 -3.66
C ASP A 331 58.67 38.21 -2.14
N HIS A 332 59.23 37.13 -1.60
CA HIS A 332 59.55 36.84 -0.20
C HIS A 332 58.66 37.46 0.91
N LYS A 333 57.37 37.11 0.99
CA LYS A 333 56.63 37.27 2.26
C LYS A 333 56.81 36.03 3.14
N SER A 334 57.13 36.24 4.41
CA SER A 334 57.20 35.16 5.40
C SER A 334 55.86 34.46 5.51
N PHE A 335 55.87 33.12 5.67
CA PHE A 335 54.67 32.29 5.88
C PHE A 335 53.77 32.89 7.00
N THR A 336 54.38 33.46 8.03
CA THR A 336 53.70 34.12 9.14
C THR A 336 52.82 35.29 8.69
N GLU A 337 53.27 36.15 7.77
CA GLU A 337 52.47 37.28 7.27
C GLU A 337 51.27 36.83 6.44
N LEU A 338 51.41 35.73 5.71
CA LEU A 338 50.33 35.12 4.94
C LEU A 338 49.24 34.56 5.87
N VAL A 339 49.63 33.83 6.91
CA VAL A 339 48.71 33.29 7.91
C VAL A 339 47.99 34.43 8.66
N GLU A 340 48.70 35.50 9.00
CA GLU A 340 48.13 36.64 9.72
C GLU A 340 47.10 37.41 8.87
N LYS A 341 47.35 37.56 7.56
CA LYS A 341 46.40 38.15 6.61
C LYS A 341 45.19 37.24 6.34
N PHE A 342 45.40 35.93 6.27
CA PHE A 342 44.32 34.95 6.17
C PHE A 342 43.43 34.96 7.41
N LYS A 343 44.03 34.98 8.61
CA LYS A 343 43.34 35.09 9.90
C LYS A 343 42.46 36.35 9.99
N LYS A 344 42.92 37.48 9.42
CA LYS A 344 42.15 38.73 9.30
C LYS A 344 40.96 38.65 8.32
N THR A 345 40.97 37.69 7.41
CA THR A 345 39.88 37.48 6.42
C THR A 345 38.75 36.63 7.01
N LEU A 346 39.05 35.78 8.01
CA LEU A 346 38.08 34.96 8.72
C LEU A 346 37.25 35.82 9.69
N ARG A 347 35.92 35.70 9.63
CA ARG A 347 35.03 36.29 10.64
C ARG A 347 34.80 35.30 11.77
N HIS A 348 34.59 35.79 13.00
CA HIS A 348 34.28 34.94 14.15
C HIS A 348 32.99 34.11 14.00
N THR A 349 32.12 34.46 13.05
CA THR A 349 30.88 33.77 12.74
C THR A 349 30.99 32.76 11.60
N ASP A 350 32.14 32.68 10.93
CA ASP A 350 32.30 31.78 9.79
C ASP A 350 32.45 30.33 10.28
N PRO A 351 31.57 29.41 9.84
CA PRO A 351 31.68 28.00 10.21
C PRO A 351 32.95 27.41 9.58
N MET A 352 33.87 26.93 10.43
CA MET A 352 35.10 26.27 9.99
C MET A 352 34.93 24.76 10.10
N VAL A 353 35.14 24.06 8.99
CA VAL A 353 35.08 22.59 8.95
C VAL A 353 36.35 22.06 9.63
N LEU A 354 36.18 21.50 10.83
CA LEU A 354 37.23 20.82 11.58
C LEU A 354 37.05 19.31 11.42
N ASP A 355 38.01 18.63 10.81
CA ASP A 355 38.00 17.15 10.72
C ASP A 355 38.68 16.51 11.95
N ASP A 356 39.61 17.21 12.62
CA ASP A 356 40.30 16.74 13.84
C ASP A 356 40.81 17.94 14.70
N PHE A 357 41.02 17.73 16.01
CA PHE A 357 41.51 18.75 16.95
C PHE A 357 42.85 19.37 16.50
N GLY A 358 43.72 18.56 15.88
CA GLY A 358 45.02 18.99 15.35
C GLY A 358 44.95 19.96 14.17
N THR A 359 43.77 20.12 13.56
CA THR A 359 43.54 21.08 12.46
C THR A 359 42.92 22.39 12.91
N SER A 360 42.71 22.56 14.23
CA SER A 360 42.15 23.78 14.78
C SER A 360 43.20 24.91 14.81
N LEU A 361 42.78 26.12 14.43
CA LEU A 361 43.62 27.33 14.51
C LEU A 361 44.26 27.54 15.89
N PRO A 362 43.53 27.36 17.03
CA PRO A 362 44.15 27.45 18.35
C PRO A 362 45.24 26.40 18.59
N PHE A 363 45.04 25.16 18.11
CA PHE A 363 46.06 24.12 18.22
C PHE A 363 47.29 24.47 17.39
N ILE A 364 47.12 24.93 16.15
CA ILE A 364 48.21 25.35 15.27
C ILE A 364 49.01 26.51 15.90
N ASP A 365 48.32 27.52 16.44
CA ASP A 365 48.96 28.67 17.11
C ASP A 365 49.80 28.20 18.32
N ILE A 366 49.25 27.32 19.17
CA ILE A 366 49.97 26.75 20.32
C ILE A 366 51.16 25.90 19.87
N TYR A 367 50.96 25.08 18.82
CA TYR A 367 52.00 24.19 18.30
C TYR A 367 53.18 24.97 17.72
N LEU A 368 52.92 25.99 16.90
CA LEU A 368 53.96 26.87 16.35
C LEU A 368 54.71 27.62 17.45
N SER A 369 54.01 28.17 18.44
CA SER A 369 54.66 28.85 19.58
C SER A 369 55.54 27.90 20.39
N THR A 370 55.13 26.63 20.50
CA THR A 370 55.93 25.60 21.17
C THR A 370 57.20 25.28 20.38
N LEU A 371 57.11 25.17 19.06
CA LEU A 371 58.26 24.96 18.18
C LEU A 371 59.26 26.13 18.27
N ASP A 372 58.79 27.38 18.22
CA ASP A 372 59.65 28.55 18.35
C ASP A 372 60.44 28.54 19.68
N ASN A 373 59.77 28.13 20.77
CA ASN A 373 60.41 28.02 22.07
C ASN A 373 61.43 26.87 22.15
N GLN A 374 61.15 25.75 21.46
CA GLN A 374 62.11 24.65 21.32
C GLN A 374 63.35 25.09 20.55
N ASP A 375 63.19 25.77 19.42
CA ASP A 375 64.30 26.30 18.63
C ASP A 375 65.14 27.27 19.46
N ALA A 376 64.51 28.23 20.14
CA ALA A 376 65.22 29.16 21.03
C ALA A 376 66.00 28.44 22.14
N THR A 377 65.46 27.34 22.67
CA THR A 377 66.14 26.53 23.69
C THR A 377 67.34 25.80 23.09
N ILE A 378 67.21 25.25 21.89
CA ILE A 378 68.31 24.59 21.16
C ILE A 378 69.44 25.59 20.87
N TYR A 379 69.11 26.79 20.39
CA TYR A 379 70.11 27.83 20.14
C TYR A 379 70.90 28.20 21.40
N LYS A 380 70.23 28.37 22.54
CA LYS A 380 70.89 28.65 23.82
C LYS A 380 71.79 27.50 24.29
N LEU A 381 71.33 26.26 24.14
CA LEU A 381 72.13 25.08 24.46
C LEU A 381 73.39 25.00 23.57
N GLN A 382 73.25 25.34 22.29
CA GLN A 382 74.36 25.37 21.35
C GLN A 382 75.37 26.47 21.70
N GLU A 383 74.92 27.66 22.08
CA GLU A 383 75.77 28.76 22.55
C GLU A 383 76.56 28.37 23.80
N LEU A 384 75.89 27.81 24.82
CA LEU A 384 76.52 27.26 26.02
C LEU A 384 77.56 26.18 25.70
N TYR A 385 77.27 25.31 24.73
CA TYR A 385 78.22 24.29 24.30
C TYR A 385 79.47 24.92 23.69
N TYR A 386 79.33 25.94 22.84
CA TYR A 386 80.48 26.66 22.28
C TYR A 386 81.29 27.39 23.35
N GLU A 387 80.65 28.01 24.34
CA GLU A 387 81.34 28.63 25.48
C GLU A 387 82.14 27.61 26.30
N ILE A 388 81.55 26.46 26.61
CA ILE A 388 82.23 25.38 27.33
C ILE A 388 83.45 24.89 26.55
N VAL A 389 83.30 24.65 25.25
CA VAL A 389 84.42 24.24 24.38
C VAL A 389 85.51 25.31 24.35
N HIS A 390 85.15 26.59 24.31
CA HIS A 390 86.10 27.69 24.35
C HIS A 390 86.89 27.75 25.66
N VAL A 391 86.20 27.64 26.81
CA VAL A 391 86.85 27.60 28.13
C VAL A 391 87.76 26.37 28.28
N LEU A 392 87.30 25.20 27.84
CA LEU A 392 88.13 23.98 27.85
C LEU A 392 89.38 24.14 26.98
N SER A 393 89.27 24.81 25.83
CA SER A 393 90.42 25.12 24.96
C SER A 393 91.43 26.05 25.64
N LEU A 394 90.95 27.09 26.32
CA LEU A 394 91.82 28.01 27.08
C LEU A 394 92.54 27.30 28.23
N MET A 395 91.83 26.44 28.98
CA MET A 395 92.47 25.63 30.03
C MET A 395 93.50 24.64 29.48
N LEU A 396 93.29 24.13 28.26
CA LEU A 396 94.24 23.24 27.60
C LEU A 396 95.53 23.98 27.19
N GLU A 397 95.40 25.24 26.76
CA GLU A 397 96.55 26.10 26.43
C GLU A 397 97.36 26.52 27.67
N ASP A 398 96.71 26.69 28.82
CA ASP A 398 97.35 27.03 30.11
C ASP A 398 98.01 25.83 30.82
N LEU A 399 97.88 24.60 30.29
CA LEU A 399 98.58 23.44 30.83
C LEU A 399 100.09 23.52 30.50
N PRO A 400 100.99 23.44 31.51
CA PRO A 400 102.42 23.52 31.27
C PRO A 400 102.88 22.37 30.36
N GLN A 401 103.53 22.72 29.24
CA GLN A 401 104.17 21.74 28.36
C GLN A 401 105.13 20.85 29.17
N LYS A 402 104.78 19.57 29.32
CA LYS A 402 105.60 18.58 30.02
C LYS A 402 106.89 18.38 29.24
N LYS A 403 107.97 19.05 29.67
CA LYS A 403 109.34 18.81 29.20
C LYS A 403 109.70 17.33 29.41
N GLN A 404 110.11 16.67 28.34
CA GLN A 404 110.91 15.45 28.37
C GLN A 404 112.19 15.67 29.20
N SER A 405 112.43 14.79 30.17
CA SER A 405 113.72 14.26 30.65
C SER A 405 113.47 13.66 32.05
N GLN A 406 113.87 12.42 32.36
CA GLN A 406 115.28 12.10 32.57
C GLN A 406 115.53 10.58 32.45
N SER A 407 116.57 10.25 31.68
CA SER A 407 117.57 9.20 31.90
C SER A 407 117.22 8.00 32.79
N SER A 408 117.19 6.82 32.19
CA SER A 408 118.00 5.71 32.68
C SER A 408 118.61 5.03 31.46
N GLU A 409 119.82 5.47 31.16
CA GLU A 409 120.79 4.68 30.42
C GLU A 409 121.26 3.55 31.35
N LYS A 410 121.49 2.37 30.77
CA LYS A 410 122.21 1.20 31.28
C LYS A 410 121.40 0.19 32.13
N VAL A 411 121.45 -1.13 31.92
CA VAL A 411 122.15 -2.02 30.98
C VAL A 411 121.74 -3.47 31.39
N ASP A 412 122.01 -4.43 30.51
CA ASP A 412 122.17 -5.88 30.74
C ASP A 412 121.01 -6.87 30.55
N GLU A 413 121.24 -7.71 29.52
CA GLU A 413 121.23 -9.19 29.50
C GLU A 413 120.01 -9.88 30.14
N LYS A 414 119.19 -10.65 29.42
CA LYS A 414 119.52 -11.89 28.72
C LYS A 414 118.30 -12.38 27.93
#